data_AF-A0A231VNN7-F1
#
_entry.id   AF-A0A231VNN7-F1
#
_cell.length_a   1.000
_cell.length_b   1.000
_cell.length_c   1.000
_cell.angle_alpha   90.00
_cell.angle_beta   90.00
_cell.angle_gamma   90.00
#
_symmetry.space_group_name_H-M   'P 1'
#
loop_
_entity.id
_entity.type
_entity.pdbx_description
1 polymer ?
#
loop_
_entity_poly.entity_id
_entity_poly.type
_entity_poly.pdbx_seq_one_letter_code
_entity_poly.pdbx_strand_id
1 'polypeptide(L)' 'KGRKGFNFRDIFGEDTQADHYYNTPRVWYGQKMFNPEIEQDPESRTMPFTRVADHLISVEDIAFFLSSHY' A
#
# COMPACT_ATOMS: atom_id res chain seq x y z
N LYS A 1 25.80 11.43 5.55
CA LYS A 1 25.22 10.06 5.53
C LYS A 1 24.47 9.92 4.21
N GLY A 2 24.98 9.15 3.24
CA GLY A 2 24.31 8.98 1.94
C GLY A 2 23.02 8.17 2.10
N ARG A 3 21.97 8.52 1.33
CA ARG A 3 20.75 7.70 1.23
C ARG A 3 21.15 6.27 0.84
N LYS A 4 20.75 5.27 1.62
CA LYS A 4 20.93 3.85 1.26
C LYS A 4 19.87 3.48 0.22
N GLY A 5 20.31 3.08 -0.97
CA GLY A 5 19.44 2.60 -2.05
C GLY A 5 18.88 3.69 -2.97
N PHE A 6 18.39 3.26 -4.13
CA PHE A 6 17.70 4.10 -5.11
C PHE A 6 16.21 3.80 -5.03
N ASN A 7 15.42 4.75 -4.49
CA ASN A 7 13.97 4.62 -4.38
C ASN A 7 13.30 5.74 -5.19
N PHE A 8 12.57 5.37 -6.24
CA PHE A 8 11.87 6.33 -7.09
C PHE A 8 10.87 7.19 -6.32
N ARG A 9 10.13 6.62 -5.37
CA ARG A 9 9.14 7.37 -4.56
C ARG A 9 9.81 8.42 -3.68
N ASP A 10 11.00 8.14 -3.14
CA ASP A 10 11.70 9.05 -2.23
C ASP A 10 12.52 10.12 -2.97
N ILE A 11 12.90 9.83 -4.22
CA ILE A 11 13.70 10.74 -5.06
C ILE A 11 12.77 11.65 -5.88
N PHE A 12 11.67 11.10 -6.41
CA PHE A 12 10.81 11.77 -7.39
C PHE A 12 9.33 11.85 -6.98
N GLY A 13 8.91 11.18 -5.91
CA GLY A 13 7.53 11.22 -5.44
C GLY A 13 7.28 12.36 -4.44
N GLU A 14 6.01 12.66 -4.21
CA GLU A 14 5.56 13.66 -3.23
C GLU A 14 5.24 13.02 -1.88
N ASP A 15 5.42 13.79 -0.80
CA ASP A 15 5.08 13.43 0.58
C ASP A 15 4.21 14.49 1.22
N THR A 16 2.94 14.46 0.87
CA THR A 16 1.99 15.47 1.32
C THR A 16 1.04 14.88 2.35
N GLN A 17 0.53 15.74 3.23
CA GLN A 17 -0.55 15.37 4.14
C GLN A 17 -1.77 14.81 3.37
N ALA A 18 -2.03 15.29 2.15
CA ALA A 18 -3.08 14.75 1.30
C ALA A 18 -2.83 13.29 0.91
N ASP A 19 -1.57 12.87 0.73
CA ASP A 19 -1.24 11.46 0.47
C ASP A 19 -1.66 10.56 1.63
N HIS A 20 -1.42 11.00 2.87
CA HIS A 20 -1.75 10.24 4.08
C HIS A 20 -3.25 10.01 4.26
N TYR A 21 -4.10 10.93 3.78
CA TYR A 21 -5.55 10.81 3.87
C TYR A 21 -6.20 10.21 2.63
N TYR A 22 -5.66 10.49 1.45
CA TYR A 22 -6.29 10.10 0.18
C TYR A 22 -5.67 8.82 -0.38
N ASN A 23 -4.34 8.71 -0.40
CA ASN A 23 -3.62 7.68 -1.15
C ASN A 23 -3.21 6.48 -0.29
N THR A 24 -2.56 6.71 0.86
CA THR A 24 -2.04 5.61 1.69
C THR A 24 -3.13 4.69 2.21
N PRO A 25 -4.35 5.13 2.59
CA PRO A 25 -5.36 4.19 3.07
C PRO A 25 -5.79 3.18 1.98
N ARG A 26 -5.79 3.58 0.71
CA ARG A 26 -6.08 2.75 -0.49
C ARG A 26 -5.08 1.62 -0.67
N VAL A 27 -3.81 1.94 -0.49
CA VAL A 27 -2.73 0.93 -0.52
C VAL A 27 -2.84 0.01 0.68
N TRP A 28 -3.04 0.58 1.87
CA TRP A 28 -3.13 -0.17 3.12
C TRP A 28 -4.26 -1.20 3.08
N TYR A 29 -5.44 -0.81 2.62
CA TYR A 29 -6.60 -1.70 2.64
C TYR A 29 -6.42 -2.92 1.74
N GLY A 30 -5.85 -2.71 0.53
CA GLY A 30 -5.51 -3.83 -0.35
C GLY A 30 -4.48 -4.76 0.27
N GLN A 31 -3.42 -4.21 0.88
CA GLN A 31 -2.43 -5.04 1.57
C GLN A 31 -3.02 -5.78 2.78
N LYS A 32 -3.92 -5.15 3.54
CA LYS A 32 -4.61 -5.80 4.66
C LYS A 32 -5.55 -6.92 4.20
N MET A 33 -6.26 -6.72 3.08
CA MET A 33 -7.15 -7.73 2.52
C MET A 33 -6.38 -8.98 2.07
N PHE A 34 -5.21 -8.80 1.46
CA PHE A 34 -4.41 -9.89 0.88
C PHE A 34 -3.27 -10.39 1.76
N ASN A 35 -3.02 -9.73 2.91
CA ASN A 35 -2.01 -10.09 3.91
C ASN A 35 -2.48 -9.68 5.32
N PRO A 36 -3.61 -10.23 5.81
CA PRO A 36 -4.20 -9.84 7.10
C PRO A 36 -3.30 -10.14 8.31
N GLU A 37 -2.31 -11.01 8.16
CA GLU A 37 -1.32 -11.36 9.17
C GLU A 37 -0.32 -10.24 9.48
N ILE A 38 -0.25 -9.20 8.63
CA ILE A 38 0.73 -8.11 8.72
C ILE A 38 0.04 -6.85 9.24
N GLU A 39 0.43 -6.42 10.43
CA GLU A 39 -0.03 -5.15 10.99
C GLU A 39 0.66 -3.97 10.28
N GLN A 40 -0.15 -3.06 9.75
CA GLN A 40 0.32 -1.89 9.02
C GLN A 40 -0.48 -0.65 9.43
N ASP A 41 0.20 0.49 9.45
CA ASP A 41 -0.42 1.81 9.65
C ASP A 41 -1.04 2.31 8.32
N PRO A 42 -2.34 2.66 8.30
CA PRO A 42 -3.03 3.21 7.12
C PRO A 42 -2.39 4.49 6.55
N GLU A 43 -1.71 5.26 7.39
CA GLU A 43 -1.04 6.51 6.99
C GLU A 43 0.43 6.26 6.62
N SER A 44 0.90 5.02 6.60
CA SER A 44 2.32 4.75 6.36
C SER A 44 2.74 5.02 4.92
N ARG A 45 3.67 5.97 4.74
CA ARG A 45 4.36 6.21 3.47
C ARG A 45 5.24 5.04 3.07
N THR A 46 5.73 4.23 4.01
CA THR A 46 6.77 3.23 3.75
C THR A 46 6.23 1.87 3.34
N MET A 47 4.90 1.74 3.15
CA MET A 47 4.32 0.51 2.63
C MET A 47 5.00 0.07 1.32
N PRO A 48 5.23 -1.25 1.17
CA PRO A 48 5.96 -1.80 0.03
C PRO A 48 5.15 -1.64 -1.26
N PHE A 49 5.85 -1.42 -2.37
CA PHE A 49 5.24 -1.34 -3.70
C PHE A 49 4.79 -2.71 -4.22
N THR A 50 5.58 -3.76 -3.94
CA THR A 50 5.29 -5.14 -4.34
C THR A 50 5.12 -6.02 -3.11
N ARG A 51 4.18 -6.96 -3.17
CA ARG A 51 3.92 -7.94 -2.10
C ARG A 51 3.42 -9.25 -2.70
N VAL A 52 3.59 -10.34 -1.96
CA VAL A 52 3.01 -11.66 -2.27
C VAL A 52 1.85 -11.89 -1.31
N ALA A 53 0.67 -12.14 -1.84
CA ALA A 53 -0.54 -12.41 -1.06
C ALA A 53 -0.44 -13.75 -0.31
N ASP A 54 -1.19 -13.89 0.78
CA ASP A 54 -1.28 -15.13 1.56
C ASP A 54 -2.04 -16.26 0.84
N HIS A 55 -2.78 -15.94 -0.23
CA HIS A 55 -3.48 -16.87 -1.11
C HIS A 55 -3.41 -16.46 -2.59
N LEU A 56 -3.84 -17.36 -3.49
CA LEU A 56 -4.00 -17.04 -4.91
C LEU A 56 -5.18 -16.11 -5.11
N ILE A 57 -4.95 -15.00 -5.82
CA ILE A 57 -5.95 -13.95 -6.04
C ILE A 57 -6.91 -14.36 -7.16
N SER A 58 -8.22 -14.33 -6.87
CA SER A 58 -9.30 -14.53 -7.84
C SER A 58 -9.74 -13.22 -8.51
N VAL A 59 -10.61 -13.31 -9.51
CA VAL A 59 -11.20 -12.12 -10.16
C VAL A 59 -12.16 -11.42 -9.19
N GLU A 60 -12.88 -12.20 -8.38
CA GLU A 60 -13.83 -11.73 -7.38
C GLU A 60 -13.13 -10.93 -6.28
N ASP A 61 -11.94 -11.37 -5.85
CA ASP A 61 -11.11 -10.66 -4.88
C ASP A 61 -10.71 -9.26 -5.37
N ILE A 62 -10.32 -9.17 -6.64
CA ILE A 62 -9.98 -7.89 -7.27
C ILE A 62 -11.22 -7.00 -7.39
N ALA A 63 -12.36 -7.55 -7.79
CA ALA A 63 -13.61 -6.80 -7.90
C ALA A 63 -14.06 -6.26 -6.53
N PHE A 64 -13.93 -7.06 -5.48
CA PHE A 64 -14.22 -6.65 -4.12
C PHE A 64 -13.28 -5.52 -3.67
N PHE A 65 -11.96 -5.68 -3.88
CA PHE A 65 -10.99 -4.65 -3.53
C PHE A 65 -11.27 -3.32 -4.25
N LEU A 66 -11.51 -3.36 -5.57
CA LEU A 66 -11.74 -2.14 -6.38
C LEU A 66 -13.08 -1.45 -6.11
N SER A 67 -14.05 -2.16 -5.52
CA SER A 67 -15.35 -1.59 -5.12
C SER A 67 -15.41 -1.18 -3.64
N SER A 68 -14.35 -1.44 -2.88
CA SER A 68 -14.29 -1.15 -1.44
C SER A 68 -14.20 0.35 -1.13
N HIS A 69 -14.67 0.71 0.06
CA HIS A 69 -14.58 2.06 0.63
C HIS A 69 -13.90 2.03 2.01
N TYR A 70 -12.96 1.09 2.17
CA TYR A 70 -12.35 0.68 3.44
C TYR A 70 -13.32 -0.05 4.38
#